data_AF-A0A916TZI7-F1
#
_entry.id   AF-A0A916TZI7-F1
#
_cell.length_a   1.000
_cell.length_b   1.000
_cell.length_c   1.000
_cell.angle_alpha   90.00
_cell.angle_beta   90.00
_cell.angle_gamma   90.00
#
_symmetry.space_group_name_H-M   'P 1'
#
loop_
_entity.id
_entity.type
_entity.pdbx_description
1 polymer ?
#
loop_
_entity_poly.entity_id
_entity_poly.type
_entity_poly.pdbx_seq_one_letter_code
_entity_poly.pdbx_strand_id
1 'polypeptide(L)'
;MQTPYTENSISQKIGSMYVGETFGPSGCTASVIESATRTLAITADHCTVNIKPGSTVKFAPAAEEGQEPYGGWFIDKKFASSDPVDGSIPDVAVLVIRPQDGKRIADLTGGGLQIHPGLAAGEVVRGSFIGYPGPSPYNGLRQSICIGDYTYHPDRGRGAISRVSDQTECWVGGGSSGGPYLAFADGVPKIITVLNSNGGSRISDVVPDLIEQADAWAQSEYNLDSTPPVVPTPIPDTGSLGGGAGS
;
A
#
# COMPACT_ATOMS: atom_id res chain seq x y z
N MET A 1 -19.42 -14.90 0.84
CA MET A 1 -18.60 -14.85 -0.38
C MET A 1 -17.62 -13.72 -0.17
N GLN A 2 -16.31 -13.96 -0.27
CA GLN A 2 -15.31 -12.90 -0.11
C GLN A 2 -15.46 -11.95 -1.30
N THR A 3 -15.60 -10.65 -1.05
CA THR A 3 -15.64 -9.64 -2.12
C THR A 3 -14.30 -9.68 -2.87
N PRO A 4 -14.30 -9.83 -4.21
CA PRO A 4 -13.07 -9.73 -5.00
C PRO A 4 -12.29 -8.47 -4.63
N TYR A 5 -10.95 -8.55 -4.55
CA TYR A 5 -10.16 -7.36 -4.18
C TYR A 5 -10.35 -6.18 -5.14
N THR A 6 -10.74 -6.46 -6.39
CA THR A 6 -11.06 -5.48 -7.43
C THR A 6 -12.38 -4.73 -7.21
N GLU A 7 -13.25 -5.22 -6.32
CA GLU A 7 -14.53 -4.58 -5.99
C GLU A 7 -14.47 -3.80 -4.68
N ASN A 8 -13.38 -3.93 -3.92
CA ASN A 8 -13.13 -3.16 -2.70
C ASN A 8 -12.14 -2.02 -2.99
N SER A 9 -12.59 -0.78 -2.81
CA SER A 9 -11.83 0.42 -3.15
C SER A 9 -10.53 0.60 -2.36
N ILE A 10 -10.39 -0.04 -1.19
CA ILE A 10 -9.15 -0.06 -0.41
C ILE A 10 -8.25 -1.19 -0.91
N SER A 11 -8.79 -2.41 -0.99
CA SER A 11 -8.02 -3.60 -1.40
C SER A 11 -7.40 -3.45 -2.78
N GLN A 12 -8.08 -2.79 -3.72
CA GLN A 12 -7.57 -2.58 -5.08
C GLN A 12 -6.30 -1.74 -5.13
N LYS A 13 -5.99 -0.95 -4.09
CA LYS A 13 -4.80 -0.09 -4.02
C LYS A 13 -3.60 -0.81 -3.41
N ILE A 14 -3.80 -1.99 -2.83
CA ILE A 14 -2.80 -2.71 -2.04
C ILE A 14 -2.41 -3.99 -2.78
N GLY A 15 -1.11 -4.29 -2.80
CA GLY A 15 -0.58 -5.33 -3.66
C GLY A 15 0.71 -5.96 -3.18
N SER A 16 1.05 -7.07 -3.83
CA SER A 16 2.29 -7.81 -3.61
C SER A 16 3.44 -7.17 -4.39
N MET A 17 4.61 -7.10 -3.76
CA MET A 17 5.89 -6.81 -4.40
C MET A 17 6.71 -8.09 -4.55
N TYR A 18 7.22 -8.32 -5.75
CA TYR A 18 8.01 -9.50 -6.07
C TYR A 18 9.16 -9.15 -7.03
N VAL A 19 10.18 -10.00 -7.03
CA VAL A 19 11.36 -9.86 -7.89
C VAL A 19 11.21 -10.80 -9.08
N GLY A 20 11.51 -10.31 -10.28
CA GLY A 20 11.48 -11.08 -11.52
C GLY A 20 10.36 -10.67 -12.47
N GLU A 21 10.31 -11.35 -13.61
CA GLU A 21 9.35 -11.05 -14.68
C GLU A 21 7.98 -11.72 -14.48
N THR A 22 7.94 -12.82 -13.73
CA THR A 22 6.73 -13.60 -13.48
C THR A 22 6.29 -13.39 -12.03
N PHE A 23 4.99 -13.22 -11.83
CA PHE A 23 4.41 -13.17 -10.49
C PHE A 23 4.79 -14.40 -9.65
N GLY A 24 5.06 -14.16 -8.37
CA GLY A 24 5.41 -15.20 -7.41
C GLY A 24 5.01 -14.79 -5.99
N PRO A 25 5.22 -15.68 -5.00
CA PRO A 25 4.95 -15.36 -3.61
C PRO A 25 5.73 -14.11 -3.19
N SER A 26 4.99 -13.18 -2.59
CA SER A 26 5.46 -11.86 -2.19
C SER A 26 6.64 -11.89 -1.22
N GLY A 27 7.62 -11.01 -1.45
CA GLY A 27 8.59 -10.66 -0.41
C GLY A 27 8.06 -9.55 0.53
N CYS A 28 7.22 -8.66 0.00
CA CYS A 28 6.71 -7.46 0.66
C CYS A 28 5.38 -6.96 0.09
N THR A 29 4.67 -6.15 0.84
CA THR A 29 3.45 -5.47 0.42
C THR A 29 3.76 -4.00 0.09
N ALA A 30 3.02 -3.42 -0.85
CA ALA A 30 2.98 -1.98 -1.10
C ALA A 30 1.55 -1.49 -1.33
N SER A 31 1.38 -0.18 -1.28
CA SER A 31 0.09 0.47 -1.55
C SER A 31 0.24 1.66 -2.48
N VAL A 32 -0.64 1.80 -3.47
CA VAL A 32 -0.76 3.02 -4.27
C VAL A 32 -1.16 4.17 -3.36
N ILE A 33 -0.43 5.28 -3.43
CA ILE A 33 -0.69 6.49 -2.65
C ILE A 33 -1.17 7.63 -3.55
N GLU A 34 -1.93 8.55 -2.99
CA GLU A 34 -2.35 9.75 -3.71
C GLU A 34 -1.12 10.58 -4.08
N SER A 35 -1.00 10.94 -5.36
CA SER A 35 0.13 11.72 -5.88
C SER A 35 -0.27 12.49 -7.13
N ALA A 36 0.44 13.59 -7.42
CA ALA A 36 0.16 14.42 -8.59
C ALA A 36 0.42 13.64 -9.89
N THR A 37 1.45 12.80 -9.89
CA THR A 37 1.83 12.01 -11.07
C THR A 37 0.97 10.77 -11.28
N ARG A 38 0.18 10.33 -10.28
CA ARG A 38 -0.61 9.07 -10.30
C ARG A 38 0.24 7.80 -10.46
N THR A 39 1.54 7.89 -10.18
CA THR A 39 2.53 6.83 -10.38
C THR A 39 3.22 6.39 -9.08
N LEU A 40 2.73 6.79 -7.91
CA LEU A 40 3.42 6.53 -6.65
C LEU A 40 2.80 5.39 -5.83
N ALA A 41 3.65 4.66 -5.14
CA ALA A 41 3.27 3.69 -4.11
C ALA A 41 4.15 3.87 -2.86
N ILE A 42 3.70 3.34 -1.71
CA ILE A 42 4.46 3.32 -0.45
C ILE A 42 4.71 1.89 0.02
N THR A 43 5.87 1.66 0.63
CA THR A 43 6.26 0.40 1.26
C THR A 43 7.29 0.66 2.38
N ALA A 44 7.79 -0.39 3.04
CA ALA A 44 8.91 -0.29 3.97
C ALA A 44 10.23 -0.18 3.20
N ASP A 45 11.19 0.64 3.67
CA ASP A 45 12.45 0.84 2.94
C ASP A 45 13.26 -0.46 2.81
N HIS A 46 13.25 -1.32 3.83
CA HIS A 46 13.94 -2.62 3.73
C HIS A 46 13.40 -3.53 2.62
N CYS A 47 12.17 -3.32 2.13
CA CYS A 47 11.60 -4.05 1.00
C CYS A 47 12.23 -3.67 -0.35
N THR A 48 12.92 -2.54 -0.38
CA THR A 48 13.44 -1.95 -1.61
C THR A 48 14.89 -2.32 -1.91
N VAL A 49 15.50 -3.18 -1.08
CA VAL A 49 16.91 -3.60 -1.22
C VAL A 49 17.21 -4.28 -2.55
N ASN A 50 16.19 -4.77 -3.26
CA ASN A 50 16.27 -5.40 -4.57
C ASN A 50 15.97 -4.42 -5.72
N ILE A 51 15.57 -3.18 -5.43
CA ILE A 51 15.41 -2.12 -6.45
C ILE A 51 16.81 -1.55 -6.73
N LYS A 52 17.54 -2.24 -7.60
CA LYS A 52 18.93 -1.94 -8.00
C LYS A 52 19.05 -2.01 -9.52
N PRO A 53 20.05 -1.34 -10.12
CA PRO A 53 20.30 -1.46 -11.55
C PRO A 53 20.40 -2.94 -12.00
N GLY A 54 19.62 -3.30 -13.01
CA GLY A 54 19.57 -4.67 -13.55
C GLY A 54 18.66 -5.65 -12.81
N SER A 55 18.00 -5.24 -11.72
CA SER A 55 16.97 -6.05 -11.04
C SER A 55 15.57 -5.62 -11.52
N THR A 56 14.74 -6.59 -11.90
CA THR A 56 13.31 -6.35 -12.14
C THR A 56 12.55 -6.54 -10.83
N VAL A 57 11.94 -5.47 -10.33
CA VAL A 57 10.97 -5.54 -9.23
C VAL A 57 9.61 -5.09 -9.75
N LYS A 58 8.58 -5.87 -9.45
CA LYS A 58 7.19 -5.60 -9.85
C LYS A 58 6.29 -5.46 -8.63
N PHE A 59 5.28 -4.62 -8.78
CA PHE A 59 4.17 -4.42 -7.85
C PHE A 59 2.86 -4.82 -8.53
N ALA A 60 2.08 -5.69 -7.91
CA ALA A 60 0.79 -6.15 -8.45
C ALA A 60 -0.35 -5.80 -7.48
N PRO A 61 -1.08 -4.70 -7.71
CA PRO A 61 -2.25 -4.36 -6.90
C PRO A 61 -3.37 -5.37 -7.09
N ALA A 62 -4.11 -5.64 -6.01
CA ALA A 62 -5.21 -6.60 -5.98
C ALA A 62 -4.83 -8.02 -6.42
N ALA A 63 -3.54 -8.38 -6.39
CA ALA A 63 -3.11 -9.73 -6.74
C ALA A 63 -3.82 -10.76 -5.86
N GLU A 64 -4.26 -11.87 -6.45
CA GLU A 64 -4.99 -12.91 -5.74
C GLU A 64 -4.77 -14.26 -6.43
N GLU A 65 -4.34 -15.26 -5.68
CA GLU A 65 -4.21 -16.66 -6.14
C GLU A 65 -3.42 -16.81 -7.46
N GLY A 66 -2.33 -16.03 -7.58
CA GLY A 66 -1.48 -16.05 -8.77
C GLY A 66 -2.05 -15.26 -9.95
N GLN A 67 -3.15 -14.53 -9.77
CA GLN A 67 -3.68 -13.58 -10.73
C GLN A 67 -3.22 -12.16 -10.40
N GLU A 68 -3.06 -11.35 -11.45
CA GLU A 68 -2.75 -9.93 -11.36
C GLU A 68 -3.86 -9.15 -12.11
N PRO A 69 -5.01 -8.87 -11.47
CA PRO A 69 -6.17 -8.28 -12.15
C PRO A 69 -5.88 -6.93 -12.81
N TYR A 70 -4.91 -6.18 -12.27
CA TYR A 70 -4.44 -4.91 -12.82
C TYR A 70 -3.03 -5.01 -13.43
N GLY A 71 -2.50 -6.22 -13.61
CA GLY A 71 -1.16 -6.49 -14.12
C GLY A 71 -0.03 -6.25 -13.11
N GLY A 72 1.18 -6.68 -13.47
CA GLY A 72 2.40 -6.43 -12.73
C GLY A 72 3.12 -5.16 -13.19
N TRP A 73 3.42 -4.27 -12.24
CA TRP A 73 3.95 -2.94 -12.53
C TRP A 73 5.41 -2.76 -12.14
N PHE A 74 6.26 -2.43 -13.10
CA PHE A 74 7.68 -2.18 -12.86
C PHE A 74 7.92 -0.97 -11.96
N ILE A 75 8.89 -1.10 -11.06
CA ILE A 75 9.30 -0.06 -10.13
C ILE A 75 10.66 0.48 -10.58
N ASP A 76 10.70 1.76 -10.94
CA ASP A 76 11.91 2.37 -11.54
C ASP A 76 12.79 3.06 -10.52
N LYS A 77 12.18 3.58 -9.46
CA LYS A 77 12.90 4.36 -8.46
C LYS A 77 12.27 4.25 -7.09
N LYS A 78 13.09 4.49 -6.07
CA LYS A 78 12.66 4.68 -4.69
C LYS A 78 13.17 6.02 -4.14
N PHE A 79 12.43 6.54 -3.18
CA PHE A 79 12.79 7.68 -2.34
C PHE A 79 12.55 7.26 -0.88
N ALA A 80 13.58 7.37 -0.06
CA ALA A 80 13.52 7.04 1.37
C ALA A 80 14.30 8.11 2.14
N SER A 81 13.87 8.39 3.38
CA SER A 81 14.59 9.33 4.23
C SER A 81 15.89 8.70 4.72
N SER A 82 16.98 9.48 4.70
CA SER A 82 18.22 9.16 5.42
C SER A 82 18.29 9.80 6.80
N ASP A 83 17.36 10.71 7.10
CA ASP A 83 17.42 11.54 8.29
C ASP A 83 16.68 10.87 9.45
N PRO A 84 17.28 10.85 10.66
CA PRO A 84 16.67 10.22 11.80
C PRO A 84 15.45 11.03 12.29
N VAL A 85 14.38 10.32 12.60
CA VAL A 85 13.18 10.82 13.28
C VAL A 85 13.08 10.06 14.61
N ASP A 86 13.02 10.80 15.71
CA ASP A 86 12.91 10.24 17.06
C ASP A 86 13.96 9.14 17.34
N GLY A 87 15.21 9.43 16.97
CA GLY A 87 16.37 8.56 17.25
C GLY A 87 16.58 7.41 16.26
N SER A 88 15.79 7.29 15.20
CA SER A 88 15.96 6.22 14.20
C SER A 88 15.61 6.68 12.77
N ILE A 89 16.27 6.13 11.76
CA ILE A 89 15.86 6.34 10.36
C ILE A 89 14.53 5.62 10.13
N PRO A 90 13.44 6.32 9.72
CA PRO A 90 12.17 5.70 9.40
C PRO A 90 12.30 4.60 8.35
N ASP A 91 11.68 3.45 8.58
CA ASP A 91 11.71 2.32 7.64
C ASP A 91 10.53 2.43 6.65
N VAL A 92 10.60 3.44 5.78
CA VAL A 92 9.56 3.77 4.81
C VAL A 92 10.19 4.28 3.52
N ALA A 93 9.61 3.88 2.39
CA ALA A 93 10.01 4.36 1.07
C ALA A 93 8.78 4.65 0.20
N VAL A 94 8.87 5.72 -0.59
CA VAL A 94 7.99 6.02 -1.71
C VAL A 94 8.62 5.46 -2.98
N LEU A 95 7.83 4.75 -3.77
CA LEU A 95 8.20 4.08 -5.00
C LEU A 95 7.64 4.85 -6.19
N VAL A 96 8.42 4.95 -7.26
CA VAL A 96 7.94 5.42 -8.55
C VAL A 96 7.67 4.23 -9.45
N ILE A 97 6.41 4.09 -9.83
CA ILE A 97 5.88 3.01 -10.65
C ILE A 97 5.88 3.46 -12.12
N ARG A 98 6.49 2.67 -12.99
CA ARG A 98 6.58 2.97 -14.42
C ARG A 98 5.19 2.96 -15.07
N PRO A 99 4.78 4.02 -15.79
CA PRO A 99 3.62 3.97 -16.67
C PRO A 99 3.74 2.85 -17.71
N GLN A 100 2.64 2.18 -18.03
CA GLN A 100 2.60 1.09 -19.01
C GLN A 100 1.38 1.26 -19.91
N ASP A 101 1.58 1.05 -21.21
CA ASP A 101 0.51 1.11 -22.22
C ASP A 101 -0.33 2.41 -22.14
N GLY A 102 0.34 3.54 -21.86
CA GLY A 102 -0.31 4.85 -21.72
C GLY A 102 -1.14 5.03 -20.44
N LYS A 103 -1.11 4.07 -19.51
CA LYS A 103 -1.83 4.10 -18.24
C LYS A 103 -0.89 4.31 -17.07
N ARG A 104 -1.42 4.91 -16.01
CA ARG A 104 -0.74 5.07 -14.73
C ARG A 104 -1.41 4.17 -13.70
N ILE A 105 -0.66 3.73 -12.69
CA ILE A 105 -1.16 2.73 -11.74
C ILE A 105 -2.45 3.20 -11.03
N ALA A 106 -2.52 4.48 -10.65
CA ALA A 106 -3.69 5.01 -9.96
C ALA A 106 -4.96 5.06 -10.84
N ASP A 107 -4.81 4.97 -12.17
CA ASP A 107 -5.96 4.95 -13.11
C ASP A 107 -6.72 3.63 -13.03
N LEU A 108 -6.00 2.54 -12.71
CA LEU A 108 -6.57 1.21 -12.55
C LEU A 108 -7.09 0.99 -11.13
N THR A 109 -6.40 1.53 -10.13
CA THR A 109 -6.77 1.35 -8.71
C THR A 109 -7.77 2.40 -8.21
N GLY A 110 -8.33 3.23 -9.09
CA GLY A 110 -9.29 4.27 -8.74
C GLY A 110 -8.73 5.28 -7.73
N GLY A 111 -7.54 5.81 -8.02
CA GLY A 111 -6.78 6.70 -7.14
C GLY A 111 -5.84 5.97 -6.18
N GLY A 112 -5.22 6.74 -5.29
CA GLY A 112 -4.33 6.23 -4.24
C GLY A 112 -4.86 6.50 -2.84
N LEU A 113 -4.22 5.88 -1.83
CA LEU A 113 -4.50 6.12 -0.42
C LEU A 113 -3.82 7.40 0.06
N GLN A 114 -4.49 8.13 0.95
CA GLN A 114 -3.91 9.33 1.58
C GLN A 114 -3.00 8.97 2.74
N ILE A 115 -2.01 9.81 3.00
CA ILE A 115 -1.21 9.74 4.22
C ILE A 115 -1.93 10.48 5.34
N HIS A 116 -1.99 9.89 6.52
CA HIS A 116 -2.55 10.56 7.70
C HIS A 116 -1.60 11.70 8.14
N PRO A 117 -2.10 12.88 8.52
CA PRO A 117 -1.26 14.02 8.93
C PRO A 117 -0.54 13.85 10.28
N GLY A 118 -0.47 12.62 10.82
CA GLY A 118 0.03 12.33 12.16
C GLY A 118 -1.07 12.11 13.20
N LEU A 119 -0.72 11.45 14.29
CA LEU A 119 -1.59 11.17 15.44
C LEU A 119 -1.07 11.92 16.67
N ALA A 120 -1.92 12.15 17.67
CA ALA A 120 -1.49 12.72 18.94
C ALA A 120 -0.76 11.68 19.81
N ALA A 121 0.25 12.10 20.58
CA ALA A 121 0.99 11.20 21.45
C ALA A 121 0.05 10.45 22.43
N GLY A 122 0.14 9.12 22.45
CA GLY A 122 -0.74 8.26 23.26
C GLY A 122 -2.15 8.06 22.69
N GLU A 123 -2.48 8.65 21.54
CA GLU A 123 -3.75 8.41 20.86
C GLU A 123 -3.89 6.93 20.50
N VAL A 124 -5.10 6.40 20.72
CA VAL A 124 -5.49 5.04 20.34
C VAL A 124 -6.48 5.14 19.20
N VAL A 125 -6.11 4.54 18.06
CA VAL A 125 -6.97 4.50 16.87
C VAL A 125 -7.33 3.08 16.52
N ARG A 126 -8.59 2.86 16.12
CA ARG A 126 -8.99 1.62 15.49
C ARG A 126 -8.47 1.62 14.05
N GLY A 127 -7.59 0.67 13.75
CA GLY A 127 -6.93 0.56 12.46
C GLY A 127 -7.14 -0.79 11.77
N SER A 128 -6.85 -0.79 10.47
CA SER A 128 -6.79 -1.98 9.63
C SER A 128 -5.38 -2.11 9.06
N PHE A 129 -4.69 -3.19 9.41
CA PHE A 129 -3.46 -3.60 8.78
C PHE A 129 -3.76 -4.53 7.61
N ILE A 130 -3.23 -4.25 6.42
CA ILE A 130 -3.48 -5.05 5.21
C ILE A 130 -2.16 -5.47 4.57
N GLY A 131 -2.10 -6.70 4.04
CA GLY A 131 -0.91 -7.17 3.29
C GLY A 131 -0.96 -8.64 2.90
N TYR A 132 0.18 -9.15 2.42
CA TYR A 132 0.32 -10.49 1.83
C TYR A 132 1.23 -11.39 2.69
N PRO A 133 0.73 -11.95 3.81
CA PRO A 133 1.53 -12.81 4.67
C PRO A 133 1.98 -14.09 3.96
N GLY A 134 3.28 -14.36 4.00
CA GLY A 134 3.90 -15.56 3.44
C GLY A 134 3.83 -16.81 4.33
N PRO A 135 4.16 -16.74 5.64
CA PRO A 135 4.22 -17.92 6.50
C PRO A 135 2.86 -18.61 6.71
N SER A 136 2.90 -19.94 6.89
CA SER A 136 1.73 -20.75 7.24
C SER A 136 0.95 -20.17 8.44
N PRO A 137 -0.40 -20.15 8.41
CA PRO A 137 -1.29 -20.80 7.43
C PRO A 137 -1.48 -20.05 6.11
N TYR A 138 -0.79 -18.92 5.92
CA TYR A 138 -0.82 -18.15 4.69
C TYR A 138 0.21 -18.67 3.67
N ASN A 139 0.19 -18.09 2.47
CA ASN A 139 1.05 -18.50 1.35
C ASN A 139 1.54 -17.32 0.50
N GLY A 140 1.29 -16.08 0.91
CA GLY A 140 1.69 -14.86 0.20
C GLY A 140 0.90 -14.57 -1.09
N LEU A 141 -0.14 -15.36 -1.40
CA LEU A 141 -0.94 -15.22 -2.63
C LEU A 141 -2.30 -14.54 -2.40
N ARG A 142 -2.69 -14.30 -1.15
CA ARG A 142 -3.95 -13.63 -0.81
C ARG A 142 -3.68 -12.44 0.09
N GLN A 143 -4.44 -11.38 -0.12
CA GLN A 143 -4.48 -10.25 0.78
C GLN A 143 -5.16 -10.69 2.08
N SER A 144 -4.58 -10.31 3.21
CA SER A 144 -5.15 -10.50 4.53
C SER A 144 -5.32 -9.15 5.20
N ILE A 145 -6.29 -9.06 6.10
CA ILE A 145 -6.56 -7.88 6.91
C ILE A 145 -6.52 -8.28 8.38
N CYS A 146 -5.89 -7.45 9.20
CA CYS A 146 -6.06 -7.48 10.65
C CYS A 146 -6.66 -6.17 11.13
N ILE A 147 -7.66 -6.26 12.00
CA ILE A 147 -8.35 -5.09 12.54
C ILE A 147 -8.13 -5.06 14.05
N GLY A 148 -7.86 -3.88 14.58
CA GLY A 148 -7.90 -3.60 16.00
C GLY A 148 -7.26 -2.28 16.33
N ASP A 149 -6.89 -2.12 17.60
CA ASP A 149 -6.56 -0.81 18.12
C ASP A 149 -5.04 -0.65 18.24
N TYR A 150 -4.55 0.51 17.85
CA TYR A 150 -3.14 0.84 17.78
C TYR A 150 -2.88 2.13 18.54
N THR A 151 -1.81 2.13 19.34
CA THR A 151 -1.36 3.31 20.09
C THR A 151 -0.22 3.99 19.35
N TYR A 152 -0.25 5.33 19.32
CA TYR A 152 0.86 6.13 18.81
C TYR A 152 1.86 6.52 19.91
N HIS A 153 3.13 6.25 19.64
CA HIS A 153 4.29 6.45 20.51
C HIS A 153 5.41 7.20 19.76
N PRO A 154 5.31 8.54 19.60
CA PRO A 154 6.24 9.29 18.76
C PRO A 154 7.71 9.09 19.17
N ASP A 155 7.99 8.83 20.45
CA ASP A 155 9.32 8.65 21.03
C ASP A 155 9.94 7.25 20.82
N ARG A 156 9.30 6.35 20.05
CA ARG A 156 9.76 4.96 19.85
C ARG A 156 10.37 4.68 18.48
N GLY A 157 10.65 5.72 17.68
CA GLY A 157 11.31 5.58 16.38
C GLY A 157 10.57 4.63 15.43
N ARG A 158 11.15 3.47 15.11
CA ARG A 158 10.52 2.43 14.26
C ARG A 158 9.36 1.68 14.92
N GLY A 159 9.13 1.86 16.22
CA GLY A 159 7.98 1.31 16.95
C GLY A 159 6.98 2.38 17.36
N ALA A 160 6.86 3.44 16.56
CA ALA A 160 5.97 4.56 16.85
C ALA A 160 4.49 4.19 16.75
N ILE A 161 4.15 3.11 16.07
CA ILE A 161 2.80 2.53 16.07
C ILE A 161 2.91 1.10 16.54
N SER A 162 2.17 0.77 17.60
CA SER A 162 2.10 -0.60 18.11
C SER A 162 0.68 -0.97 18.51
N ARG A 163 0.34 -2.25 18.37
CA ARG A 163 -0.92 -2.81 18.84
C ARG A 163 -1.08 -2.53 20.34
N VAL A 164 -2.31 -2.25 20.79
CA VAL A 164 -2.61 -2.17 22.22
C VAL A 164 -2.28 -3.50 22.92
N SER A 165 -1.75 -3.44 24.14
CA SER A 165 -1.10 -4.57 24.81
C SER A 165 -2.00 -5.76 25.12
N ASP A 166 -3.32 -5.57 25.19
CA ASP A 166 -4.32 -6.61 25.45
C ASP A 166 -4.88 -7.23 24.16
N GLN A 167 -4.43 -6.77 22.98
CA GLN A 167 -4.83 -7.33 21.70
C GLN A 167 -3.65 -8.06 21.04
N THR A 168 -3.95 -9.22 20.46
CA THR A 168 -3.00 -9.96 19.62
C THR A 168 -3.13 -9.47 18.18
N GLU A 169 -1.99 -9.19 17.54
CA GLU A 169 -1.96 -8.94 16.11
C GLU A 169 -2.29 -10.24 15.36
N CYS A 170 -3.20 -10.19 14.40
CA CYS A 170 -3.75 -11.38 13.76
C CYS A 170 -2.66 -12.19 13.04
N TRP A 171 -1.69 -11.49 12.46
CA TRP A 171 -0.55 -12.05 11.74
C TRP A 171 0.51 -10.97 11.53
N VAL A 172 1.78 -11.33 11.75
CA VAL A 172 2.95 -10.54 11.37
C VAL A 172 4.03 -11.52 10.93
N GLY A 173 4.54 -11.36 9.71
CA GLY A 173 5.56 -12.26 9.16
C GLY A 173 6.03 -11.80 7.78
N GLY A 174 7.01 -12.51 7.20
CA GLY A 174 7.50 -12.18 5.85
C GLY A 174 6.39 -12.04 4.81
N GLY A 175 6.57 -11.18 3.80
CA GLY A 175 5.54 -10.82 2.81
C GLY A 175 4.62 -9.66 3.25
N SER A 176 4.40 -9.54 4.56
CA SER A 176 3.54 -8.51 5.17
C SER A 176 4.19 -7.12 5.22
N SER A 177 5.53 -7.09 5.30
CA SER A 177 6.32 -5.86 5.41
C SER A 177 5.95 -4.84 4.34
N GLY A 178 5.84 -3.57 4.71
CA GLY A 178 5.41 -2.50 3.82
C GLY A 178 3.90 -2.37 3.62
N GLY A 179 3.11 -3.33 4.12
CA GLY A 179 1.65 -3.24 4.13
C GLY A 179 1.16 -2.07 4.98
N PRO A 180 0.07 -1.39 4.58
CA PRO A 180 -0.36 -0.17 5.27
C PRO A 180 -1.13 -0.52 6.54
N TYR A 181 -0.88 0.27 7.58
CA TYR A 181 -1.82 0.47 8.67
C TYR A 181 -2.72 1.65 8.30
N LEU A 182 -4.03 1.40 8.25
CA LEU A 182 -5.04 2.39 7.89
C LEU A 182 -5.85 2.78 9.10
N ALA A 183 -6.01 4.08 9.35
CA ALA A 183 -7.03 4.61 10.26
C ALA A 183 -8.04 5.42 9.44
N PHE A 184 -9.31 5.39 9.85
CA PHE A 184 -10.34 6.21 9.22
C PHE A 184 -10.34 7.60 9.85
N ALA A 185 -10.16 8.63 9.02
CA ALA A 185 -10.30 10.03 9.39
C ALA A 185 -11.29 10.68 8.42
N ASP A 186 -12.32 11.35 8.95
CA ASP A 186 -13.41 11.96 8.17
C ASP A 186 -14.09 10.99 7.19
N GLY A 187 -14.21 9.72 7.59
CA GLY A 187 -14.81 8.66 6.76
C GLY A 187 -13.89 8.14 5.64
N VAL A 188 -12.65 8.62 5.55
CA VAL A 188 -11.67 8.21 4.53
C VAL A 188 -10.54 7.40 5.17
N PRO A 189 -10.15 6.24 4.61
CA PRO A 189 -9.00 5.49 5.09
C PRO A 189 -7.70 6.21 4.74
N LYS A 190 -6.86 6.47 5.74
CA LYS A 190 -5.54 7.10 5.58
C LYS A 190 -4.45 6.22 6.19
N ILE A 191 -3.30 6.18 5.54
CA ILE A 191 -2.12 5.44 5.98
C ILE A 191 -1.49 6.17 7.17
N ILE A 192 -1.49 5.54 8.35
CA ILE A 192 -0.82 6.06 9.55
C ILE A 192 0.65 5.60 9.64
N THR A 193 0.97 4.44 9.05
CA THR A 193 2.32 3.90 8.89
C THR A 193 2.26 2.71 7.91
N VAL A 194 3.43 2.21 7.50
CA VAL A 194 3.60 0.88 6.90
C VAL A 194 4.23 -0.09 7.90
N LEU A 195 3.99 -1.39 7.75
CA LEU A 195 4.59 -2.41 8.59
C LEU A 195 6.11 -2.48 8.39
N ASN A 196 6.85 -2.30 9.47
CA ASN A 196 8.27 -2.62 9.56
C ASN A 196 8.50 -3.68 10.66
N SER A 197 9.76 -4.04 10.94
CA SER A 197 10.10 -5.07 11.93
C SER A 197 9.67 -4.76 13.38
N ASN A 198 9.28 -3.52 13.69
CA ASN A 198 8.93 -3.04 15.03
C ASN A 198 7.49 -2.49 15.12
N GLY A 199 6.64 -2.75 14.11
CA GLY A 199 5.27 -2.25 14.03
C GLY A 199 5.13 -1.15 12.98
N GLY A 200 5.72 0.03 13.22
CA GLY A 200 5.65 1.12 12.25
C GLY A 200 6.37 2.38 12.70
N SER A 201 6.91 3.12 11.74
CA SER A 201 7.62 4.37 11.97
C SER A 201 6.67 5.55 12.05
N ARG A 202 7.14 6.67 12.62
CA ARG A 202 6.52 7.98 12.41
C ARG A 202 6.78 8.44 10.98
N ILE A 203 5.79 8.30 10.11
CA ILE A 203 5.93 8.59 8.68
C ILE A 203 5.40 9.97 8.26
N SER A 204 4.52 10.58 9.06
CA SER A 204 3.86 11.87 8.77
C SER A 204 4.83 13.01 8.50
N ASP A 205 6.02 12.92 9.10
CA ASP A 205 7.03 13.97 9.08
C ASP A 205 7.96 13.88 7.87
N VAL A 206 8.00 12.73 7.19
CA VAL A 206 8.97 12.46 6.12
C VAL A 206 8.32 12.13 4.80
N VAL A 207 7.18 11.44 4.81
CA VAL A 207 6.54 10.96 3.58
C VAL A 207 6.04 12.09 2.67
N PRO A 208 5.50 13.22 3.16
CA PRO A 208 5.12 14.33 2.28
C PRO A 208 6.28 14.81 1.39
N ASP A 209 7.47 15.01 1.98
CA ASP A 209 8.67 15.43 1.24
C ASP A 209 9.15 14.34 0.27
N LEU A 210 9.02 13.06 0.63
CA LEU A 210 9.34 11.95 -0.27
C LEU A 210 8.37 11.88 -1.45
N ILE A 211 7.09 12.17 -1.25
CA ILE A 211 6.08 12.26 -2.31
C ILE A 211 6.45 13.38 -3.27
N GLU A 212 6.77 14.58 -2.77
CA GLU A 212 7.16 15.72 -3.61
C GLU A 212 8.38 15.39 -4.48
N GLN A 213 9.42 14.82 -3.89
CA GLN A 213 10.63 14.41 -4.62
C GLN A 213 10.33 13.34 -5.68
N ALA A 214 9.50 12.36 -5.34
CA ALA A 214 9.12 11.28 -6.23
C ALA A 214 8.24 11.77 -7.40
N ASP A 215 7.28 12.64 -7.13
CA ASP A 215 6.44 13.29 -8.14
C ASP A 215 7.29 14.15 -9.09
N ALA A 216 8.19 14.98 -8.55
CA ALA A 216 9.08 15.80 -9.37
C ALA A 216 9.95 14.95 -10.30
N TRP A 217 10.50 13.84 -9.78
CA TRP A 217 11.28 12.92 -10.59
C TRP A 217 10.43 12.24 -11.66
N ALA A 218 9.28 11.66 -11.29
CA ALA A 218 8.40 10.95 -12.21
C ALA A 218 7.88 11.87 -13.33
N GLN A 219 7.56 13.13 -13.00
CA GLN A 219 7.19 14.13 -13.99
C GLN A 219 8.33 14.39 -14.99
N SER A 220 9.57 14.54 -14.49
CA SER A 220 10.73 14.81 -15.35
C SER A 220 11.13 13.61 -16.22
N GLU A 221 11.03 12.40 -15.68
CA GLU A 221 11.45 11.17 -16.35
C GLU A 221 10.44 10.77 -17.44
N TYR A 222 9.14 10.78 -17.10
CA TYR A 222 8.10 10.26 -17.99
C TYR A 222 7.42 11.33 -18.84
N ASN A 223 7.72 12.61 -18.61
CA ASN A 223 7.10 13.74 -19.30
C ASN A 223 5.55 13.64 -19.29
N LEU A 224 4.99 13.44 -18.10
CA LEU A 224 3.57 13.14 -17.91
C LEU A 224 2.68 14.33 -18.28
N ASP A 225 1.56 14.06 -18.93
CA ASP A 225 0.55 15.08 -19.19
C ASP A 225 -0.22 15.45 -17.90
N SER A 226 -0.68 16.70 -17.81
CA SER A 226 -1.45 17.17 -16.65
C SER A 226 -2.94 16.79 -16.71
N THR A 227 -3.37 16.04 -17.75
CA THR A 227 -4.77 15.69 -17.97
C THR A 227 -5.27 14.77 -16.86
N PRO A 228 -6.36 15.12 -16.14
CA PRO A 228 -7.01 14.21 -15.19
C PRO A 228 -7.51 12.94 -15.89
N PRO A 229 -7.50 11.77 -15.22
CA PRO A 229 -8.02 10.54 -15.81
C PRO A 229 -9.51 10.68 -16.12
N VAL A 230 -9.92 10.12 -17.25
CA VAL A 230 -11.34 9.81 -17.50
C VAL A 230 -11.70 8.65 -16.57
N VAL A 231 -12.38 8.95 -15.46
CA VAL A 231 -12.90 7.92 -14.55
C VAL A 231 -13.88 7.04 -15.36
N PRO A 232 -13.62 5.73 -15.53
CA PRO A 232 -14.59 4.86 -16.19
C PRO A 232 -15.89 4.89 -15.39
N THR A 233 -17.00 5.19 -16.06
CA THR A 233 -18.33 5.03 -15.46
C THR A 233 -18.46 3.58 -14.96
N PRO A 234 -18.90 3.33 -13.71
CA PRO A 234 -19.19 1.99 -13.26
C PRO A 234 -20.12 1.32 -14.27
N ILE A 235 -19.74 0.14 -14.75
CA ILE A 235 -20.63 -0.67 -15.59
C ILE A 235 -21.87 -0.94 -14.73
N PRO A 236 -23.09 -0.51 -15.16
CA PRO A 236 -24.29 -0.79 -14.39
C PRO A 236 -24.45 -2.30 -14.26
N ASP A 237 -24.60 -2.75 -13.03
CA ASP A 237 -24.94 -4.14 -12.73
C ASP A 237 -26.29 -4.45 -13.39
N THR A 238 -26.25 -5.23 -14.48
CA THR A 238 -27.45 -5.71 -15.20
C THR A 238 -27.81 -7.14 -14.77
N GLY A 239 -27.32 -7.58 -13.61
CA GLY A 239 -27.56 -8.90 -13.03
C GLY A 239 -28.82 -8.98 -12.17
N SER A 240 -29.97 -9.10 -12.82
CA SER A 240 -31.26 -9.54 -12.30
C SER A 240 -31.24 -10.48 -11.07
N LEU A 241 -31.79 -10.01 -9.93
CA LEU A 241 -32.49 -10.87 -8.97
C LEU A 241 -34.00 -10.69 -9.15
N GLY A 242 -34.52 -11.23 -10.26
CA GLY A 242 -35.94 -11.38 -10.53
C GLY A 242 -36.31 -12.85 -10.72
N GLY A 243 -37.24 -13.35 -9.89
CA GLY A 243 -38.00 -14.57 -10.11
C GLY A 243 -37.46 -15.82 -9.39
N GLY A 244 -38.21 -16.52 -8.54
CA GLY A 244 -39.65 -16.47 -8.37
C GLY A 244 -40.14 -17.17 -7.11
N ALA A 245 -41.29 -16.67 -6.67
CA ALA A 245 -42.25 -17.37 -5.85
C ALA A 245 -43.10 -18.31 -6.72
N GLY A 246 -43.61 -19.39 -6.13
CA GLY A 246 -44.55 -20.35 -6.71
C GLY A 246 -43.90 -21.73 -6.83
N SER A 247 -44.39 -22.79 -6.18
CA SER A 247 -45.71 -23.08 -5.61
C SER A 247 -45.61 -24.19 -4.58
#